data_AF-A0A8T4VR75-F1
#
_entry.id   AF-A0A8T4VR75-F1
#
_cell.length_a   1.000
_cell.length_b   1.000
_cell.length_c   1.000
_cell.angle_alpha   90.00
_cell.angle_beta   90.00
_cell.angle_gamma   90.00
#
_symmetry.space_group_name_H-M   'P 1'
#
loop_
_entity.id
_entity.type
_entity.pdbx_description
1 polymer ?
#
loop_
_entity_poly.entity_id
_entity_poly.type
_entity_poly.pdbx_seq_one_letter_code
_entity_poly.pdbx_strand_id
1 'polypeptide(L)'
;MSCMHCHDAPCEKVCPTNAIEKRESDGIVTISRDDCIGCKYCGWACPFGAPVYGDEGLMSKCNMCLGQGSGGGADVEDTPKHELEDQVDPNCVSDCVGEAIKAGPQNEIIEEASQAAAERFKSGAVANGRVIVEPLQDSTSAVDGSVDATTEVTTPFNAGD
;
A
#
# COMPACT_ATOMS: atom_id res chain seq x y z
N MET A 1 7.24 3.59 13.12
CA MET A 1 6.91 2.87 11.86
C MET A 1 5.44 3.05 11.61
N SER A 2 5.03 3.46 10.40
CA SER A 2 3.61 3.62 10.05
C SER A 2 2.97 2.28 9.68
N CYS A 3 1.64 2.18 9.82
CA CYS A 3 0.88 1.01 9.37
C CYS A 3 0.85 0.95 7.84
N MET A 4 0.92 -0.26 7.28
CA MET A 4 0.89 -0.46 5.83
C MET A 4 -0.53 -0.58 5.24
N HIS A 5 -1.58 -0.59 6.07
CA HIS A 5 -2.98 -0.75 5.64
C HIS A 5 -3.17 -1.88 4.62
N CYS A 6 -2.67 -3.07 4.99
CA CYS A 6 -2.50 -4.20 4.08
C CYS A 6 -3.76 -4.55 3.28
N HIS A 7 -3.57 -5.05 2.05
CA HIS A 7 -4.69 -5.60 1.27
C HIS A 7 -5.37 -6.74 2.04
N ASP A 8 -4.55 -7.71 2.46
CA ASP A 8 -4.90 -8.76 3.41
C ASP A 8 -4.30 -8.41 4.77
N ALA A 9 -5.14 -8.00 5.72
CA ALA A 9 -4.72 -7.53 7.03
C ALA A 9 -4.68 -8.69 8.05
N PRO A 10 -3.50 -9.24 8.40
CA PRO A 10 -3.43 -10.32 9.38
C PRO A 10 -3.88 -9.88 10.78
N CYS A 11 -3.70 -8.59 11.10
CA CYS A 11 -4.14 -8.02 12.37
C CYS A 11 -5.67 -8.02 12.56
N GLU A 12 -6.44 -7.84 11.48
CA GLU A 12 -7.89 -7.95 11.44
C GLU A 12 -8.30 -9.41 11.69
N LYS A 13 -7.74 -10.35 10.93
CA LYS A 13 -8.07 -11.79 11.00
C LYS A 13 -7.85 -12.43 12.37
N VAL A 14 -6.87 -11.94 13.15
CA VAL A 14 -6.55 -12.51 14.47
C VAL A 14 -7.27 -11.80 15.62
N CYS A 15 -8.01 -10.73 15.36
CA CYS A 15 -8.69 -9.98 16.41
C CYS A 15 -9.91 -10.77 16.92
N PRO A 16 -9.92 -11.26 18.18
CA PRO A 16 -11.01 -12.11 18.65
C PRO A 16 -12.32 -11.33 18.88
N THR A 17 -12.26 -10.01 18.99
CA THR A 17 -13.42 -9.13 19.23
C THR A 17 -13.86 -8.38 17.98
N ASN A 18 -13.22 -8.61 16.83
CA ASN A 18 -13.43 -7.83 15.60
C ASN A 18 -13.22 -6.31 15.79
N ALA A 19 -12.40 -5.92 16.76
CA ALA A 19 -12.09 -4.51 17.00
C ALA A 19 -11.27 -3.86 15.86
N ILE A 20 -10.69 -4.66 14.96
CA ILE A 20 -9.87 -4.19 13.83
C ILE A 20 -10.62 -4.61 12.58
N GLU A 21 -10.93 -3.65 11.72
CA GLU A 21 -11.68 -3.89 10.49
C GLU A 21 -11.06 -3.11 9.34
N LYS A 22 -11.25 -3.61 8.12
CA LYS A 22 -10.91 -2.88 6.90
C LYS A 22 -12.14 -2.22 6.31
N ARG A 23 -12.10 -0.89 6.18
CA ARG A 23 -13.15 -0.11 5.53
C ARG A 23 -13.24 -0.45 4.05
N GLU A 24 -14.44 -0.75 3.57
CA GLU A 24 -14.68 -1.11 2.16
C GLU A 24 -14.54 0.10 1.21
N SER A 25 -14.80 1.31 1.71
CA SER A 25 -14.80 2.55 0.91
C SER A 25 -13.41 2.96 0.40
N ASP A 26 -12.38 2.78 1.23
CA ASP A 26 -11.05 3.35 1.03
C ASP A 26 -9.91 2.35 1.32
N GLY A 27 -10.25 1.15 1.83
CA GLY A 27 -9.29 0.11 2.16
C GLY A 27 -8.46 0.39 3.42
N ILE A 28 -8.80 1.42 4.20
CA ILE A 28 -8.07 1.77 5.41
C ILE A 28 -8.44 0.79 6.52
N VAL A 29 -7.43 0.06 7.03
CA VAL A 29 -7.58 -0.74 8.25
C VAL A 29 -7.69 0.19 9.46
N THR A 30 -8.74 0.08 10.26
CA THR A 30 -9.02 0.90 11.45
C THR A 30 -9.06 0.05 12.72
N ILE A 31 -9.23 0.69 13.88
CA ILE A 31 -9.48 0.00 15.14
C ILE A 31 -10.55 0.75 15.94
N SER A 32 -11.60 0.03 16.36
CA SER A 32 -12.52 0.44 17.42
C SER A 32 -11.83 0.26 18.77
N ARG A 33 -11.64 1.35 19.51
CA ARG A 33 -11.02 1.28 20.85
C ARG A 33 -11.97 0.73 21.90
N ASP A 34 -13.27 0.90 21.72
CA ASP A 34 -14.29 0.42 22.65
C ASP A 34 -14.39 -1.11 22.63
N ASP A 35 -14.16 -1.73 21.47
CA ASP A 35 -14.16 -3.19 21.30
C ASP A 35 -12.78 -3.83 21.58
N CYS A 36 -11.75 -3.01 21.77
CA CYS A 36 -10.40 -3.49 22.00
C CYS A 36 -10.22 -3.99 23.44
N ILE A 37 -9.95 -5.28 23.60
CA ILE A 37 -9.68 -5.90 24.92
C ILE A 37 -8.18 -5.96 25.29
N GLY A 38 -7.30 -5.36 24.49
CA GLY A 38 -5.86 -5.32 24.78
C GLY A 38 -5.14 -6.68 24.73
N CYS A 39 -5.68 -7.68 24.01
CA CYS A 39 -5.12 -9.05 23.96
C CYS A 39 -3.76 -9.18 23.23
N LYS A 40 -3.36 -8.15 22.48
CA LYS A 40 -2.07 -8.04 21.76
C LYS A 40 -1.80 -9.04 20.62
N TYR A 41 -2.77 -9.88 20.24
CA TYR A 41 -2.60 -10.81 19.11
C TYR A 41 -2.29 -10.11 17.78
N CYS A 42 -2.89 -8.94 17.56
CA CYS A 42 -2.60 -8.11 16.39
C CYS A 42 -1.12 -7.67 16.31
N GLY A 43 -0.45 -7.46 17.45
CA GLY A 43 0.97 -7.14 17.50
C GLY A 43 1.85 -8.32 17.09
N TRP A 44 1.47 -9.54 17.47
CA TRP A 44 2.16 -10.76 17.05
C TRP A 44 1.96 -11.07 15.57
N ALA A 45 0.75 -10.84 15.06
CA ALA A 45 0.39 -11.13 13.67
C ALA A 45 0.91 -10.07 12.67
N CYS A 46 1.21 -8.85 13.12
CA CYS A 46 1.65 -7.79 12.22
C CYS A 46 3.12 -7.97 11.82
N PRO A 47 3.45 -8.24 10.54
CA PRO A 47 4.84 -8.44 10.10
C PRO A 47 5.66 -7.15 10.17
N PHE A 48 5.00 -5.99 10.26
CA PHE A 48 5.63 -4.67 10.30
C PHE A 48 5.75 -4.10 11.72
N GLY A 49 5.23 -4.79 12.74
CA GLY A 49 5.21 -4.28 14.11
C GLY A 49 4.48 -2.95 14.27
N ALA A 50 3.45 -2.69 13.45
CA ALA A 50 2.72 -1.42 13.44
C ALA A 50 1.84 -1.16 14.68
N PRO A 51 1.22 -2.17 15.34
CA PRO A 51 0.46 -1.95 16.56
C PRO A 51 1.34 -1.46 17.71
N VAL A 52 0.89 -0.40 18.37
CA VAL A 52 1.48 0.12 19.61
C VAL A 52 0.44 0.05 20.73
N TYR A 53 0.90 0.07 21.98
CA TYR A 53 0.04 -0.10 23.16
C TYR A 53 0.32 1.01 24.16
N GLY A 54 -0.74 1.68 24.62
CA GLY A 54 -0.67 2.68 25.69
C GLY A 54 -0.58 2.04 27.08
N ASP A 55 -0.51 2.89 28.11
CA ASP A 55 -0.48 2.46 29.51
C ASP A 55 -1.78 1.75 29.91
N GLU A 56 -2.89 2.11 29.28
CA GLU A 56 -4.19 1.45 29.39
C GLU A 56 -4.23 0.03 28.79
N GLY A 57 -3.16 -0.40 28.11
CA GLY A 57 -3.06 -1.72 27.46
C GLY A 57 -3.84 -1.86 26.16
N LEU A 58 -4.59 -0.83 25.76
CA LEU A 58 -5.33 -0.78 24.50
C LEU A 58 -4.39 -0.53 23.32
N MET A 59 -4.75 -1.11 22.18
CA MET A 59 -3.97 -0.97 20.96
C MET A 59 -4.29 0.35 20.26
N SER A 60 -3.27 0.98 19.70
CA SER A 60 -3.40 2.03 18.69
C SER A 60 -2.41 1.79 17.55
N LYS A 61 -2.68 2.40 16.38
CA LYS A 61 -1.81 2.34 15.21
C LYS A 61 -2.13 3.52 14.29
N CYS A 62 -1.32 3.72 13.26
CA CYS A 62 -1.67 4.65 12.18
C CYS A 62 -3.06 4.31 11.62
N ASN A 63 -3.92 5.32 11.58
CA ASN A 63 -5.26 5.27 11.02
C ASN A 63 -5.32 6.13 9.73
N MET A 64 -4.20 6.37 9.06
CA MET A 64 -4.10 7.26 7.89
C MET A 64 -4.52 8.71 8.17
N CYS A 65 -4.31 9.21 9.39
CA CYS A 65 -4.85 10.52 9.84
C CYS A 65 -6.34 10.64 9.55
N LEU A 66 -7.05 9.50 9.56
CA LEU A 66 -8.48 9.50 9.38
C LEU A 66 -9.04 10.51 10.36
N GLY A 67 -9.92 11.33 9.79
CA GLY A 67 -10.77 12.39 10.32
C GLY A 67 -10.10 13.50 11.10
N GLN A 68 -8.79 13.47 11.26
CA GLN A 68 -8.05 14.62 11.71
C GLN A 68 -6.55 14.17 11.59
N GLY A 69 -5.69 14.97 10.98
CA GLY A 69 -4.28 15.11 11.34
C GLY A 69 -4.15 16.59 11.65
N SER A 70 -3.77 16.99 12.87
CA SER A 70 -4.80 17.62 13.71
C SER A 70 -5.91 16.58 13.79
N GLY A 71 -5.71 15.52 14.64
CA GLY A 71 -5.91 14.01 14.60
C GLY A 71 -7.21 13.23 15.03
N GLY A 72 -8.01 12.50 14.19
CA GLY A 72 -9.35 12.05 14.67
C GLY A 72 -10.26 11.35 13.67
N GLY A 73 -10.16 10.02 13.57
CA GLY A 73 -10.81 9.12 12.60
C GLY A 73 -11.99 9.67 11.80
N ALA A 74 -12.04 9.47 10.47
CA ALA A 74 -13.31 9.41 9.77
C ALA A 74 -14.15 8.44 10.60
N ASP A 75 -15.32 8.92 11.02
CA ASP A 75 -16.32 8.25 11.86
C ASP A 75 -16.41 8.75 13.33
N VAL A 76 -16.22 10.05 13.59
CA VAL A 76 -16.95 10.74 14.68
C VAL A 76 -18.04 11.62 14.09
N GLU A 77 -19.31 11.27 14.33
CA GLU A 77 -20.49 12.08 14.05
C GLU A 77 -20.50 13.35 14.92
N ASP A 78 -19.54 14.26 14.70
CA ASP A 78 -19.62 15.69 15.05
C ASP A 78 -18.32 16.46 14.70
N THR A 79 -17.35 15.85 14.02
CA THR A 79 -16.16 16.57 13.57
C THR A 79 -16.32 16.93 12.09
N PRO A 80 -16.32 18.23 11.72
CA PRO A 80 -16.41 18.65 10.32
C PRO A 80 -15.34 17.93 9.50
N LYS A 81 -15.80 17.13 8.54
CA LYS A 81 -14.95 16.66 7.46
C LYS A 81 -14.38 17.91 6.79
N HIS A 82 -13.07 18.10 6.86
CA HIS A 82 -12.37 19.11 6.06
C HIS A 82 -12.84 20.57 6.31
N GLU A 83 -12.45 21.18 7.43
CA GLU A 83 -12.42 22.66 7.52
C GLU A 83 -11.01 23.24 7.25
N LEU A 84 -10.20 22.50 6.49
CA LEU A 84 -9.27 23.07 5.53
C LEU A 84 -9.74 22.51 4.20
N GLU A 85 -10.41 23.34 3.40
CA GLU A 85 -11.14 22.93 2.19
C GLU A 85 -10.28 22.15 1.17
N ASP A 86 -8.95 22.13 1.33
CA ASP A 86 -8.00 21.46 0.43
C ASP A 86 -6.97 20.52 1.10
N GLN A 87 -7.02 20.25 2.42
CA GLN A 87 -6.03 19.36 3.05
C GLN A 87 -6.45 17.88 2.93
N VAL A 88 -6.12 17.29 1.78
CA VAL A 88 -6.37 15.87 1.41
C VAL A 88 -5.36 14.91 2.06
N ASP A 89 -4.19 15.42 2.46
CA ASP A 89 -3.02 14.62 2.81
C ASP A 89 -2.86 14.38 4.34
N PRO A 90 -2.42 13.18 4.76
CA PRO A 90 -2.03 12.89 6.14
C PRO A 90 -0.87 13.78 6.62
N ASN A 91 -0.79 14.06 7.93
CA ASN A 91 0.27 14.91 8.50
C ASN A 91 1.69 14.51 8.11
N CYS A 92 1.97 13.21 8.05
CA CYS A 92 3.29 12.73 7.66
C CYS A 92 3.64 13.04 6.20
N VAL A 93 2.64 13.24 5.33
CA VAL A 93 2.79 13.69 3.94
C VAL A 93 2.94 15.20 3.90
N SER A 94 2.04 15.95 4.56
CA SER A 94 2.07 17.43 4.56
C SER A 94 3.35 18.01 5.18
N ASP A 95 3.86 17.37 6.24
CA ASP A 95 5.02 17.86 6.98
C ASP A 95 6.36 17.40 6.36
N CYS A 96 6.31 16.54 5.34
CA CYS A 96 7.50 16.00 4.72
C CYS A 96 8.17 17.04 3.79
N VAL A 97 9.12 17.80 4.34
CA VAL A 97 9.91 18.80 3.57
C VAL A 97 10.60 18.21 2.33
N GLY A 98 10.97 16.93 2.39
CA GLY A 98 11.61 16.22 1.27
C GLY A 98 10.63 15.51 0.33
N GLU A 99 9.33 15.63 0.54
CA GLU A 99 8.26 15.00 -0.26
C GLU A 99 8.44 13.48 -0.43
N ALA A 100 9.09 12.83 0.55
CA ALA A 100 9.43 11.41 0.50
C ALA A 100 8.24 10.48 0.73
N ILE A 101 7.17 11.00 1.34
CA ILE A 101 5.96 10.26 1.65
C ILE A 101 4.84 10.81 0.77
N LYS A 102 4.08 9.91 0.13
CA LYS A 102 2.88 10.22 -0.65
C LYS A 102 1.74 9.37 -0.12
N ALA A 103 0.53 9.91 -0.13
CA ALA A 103 -0.69 9.19 0.20
C ALA A 103 -1.75 9.50 -0.86
N GLY A 104 -2.62 8.53 -1.12
CA GLY A 104 -3.65 8.64 -2.14
C GLY A 104 -4.20 7.28 -2.52
N PRO A 105 -5.12 7.22 -3.50
CA PRO A 105 -5.61 5.97 -4.05
C PRO A 105 -4.45 5.09 -4.52
N GLN A 106 -4.49 3.80 -4.14
CA GLN A 106 -3.37 2.89 -4.37
C GLN A 106 -2.98 2.79 -5.86
N ASN A 107 -3.97 2.82 -6.76
CA ASN A 107 -3.76 2.78 -8.21
C ASN A 107 -2.96 4.00 -8.72
N GLU A 108 -3.28 5.19 -8.22
CA GLU A 108 -2.63 6.43 -8.65
C GLU A 108 -1.18 6.49 -8.17
N ILE A 109 -0.94 6.13 -6.90
CA ILE A 109 0.41 6.13 -6.33
C ILE A 109 1.31 5.06 -7.00
N ILE A 110 0.75 3.89 -7.33
CA ILE A 110 1.49 2.86 -8.07
C ILE A 110 1.86 3.35 -9.46
N GLU A 111 0.93 4.01 -10.16
CA GLU A 111 1.17 4.57 -11.48
C GLU A 111 2.28 5.64 -11.43
N GLU A 112 2.16 6.63 -10.56
CA GLU A 112 3.18 7.68 -10.38
C GLU A 112 4.55 7.07 -10.05
N ALA A 113 4.62 6.15 -9.09
CA ALA A 113 5.86 5.49 -8.71
C ALA A 113 6.48 4.70 -9.86
N SER A 114 5.65 3.99 -10.65
CA SER A 114 6.12 3.22 -11.81
C SER A 114 6.67 4.11 -12.91
N GLN A 115 6.00 5.24 -13.21
CA GLN A 115 6.45 6.22 -14.20
C GLN A 115 7.72 6.92 -13.74
N ALA A 116 7.76 7.36 -12.49
CA ALA A 116 8.93 8.02 -11.92
C ALA A 116 10.13 7.06 -11.81
N ALA A 117 9.90 5.77 -11.59
CA ALA A 117 10.95 4.76 -11.70
C ALA A 117 11.42 4.63 -13.15
N ALA A 118 10.50 4.50 -14.11
CA ALA A 118 10.82 4.42 -15.54
C ALA A 118 11.63 5.63 -16.04
N GLU A 119 11.28 6.85 -15.63
CA GLU A 119 12.03 8.06 -15.98
C GLU A 119 13.43 8.09 -15.35
N ARG A 120 13.58 7.65 -14.10
CA ARG A 120 14.90 7.48 -13.47
C ARG A 120 15.76 6.44 -14.19
N PHE A 121 15.13 5.37 -14.70
CA PHE A 121 15.82 4.38 -15.53
C PHE A 121 16.23 4.96 -16.89
N LYS A 122 15.34 5.69 -17.59
CA LYS A 122 15.62 6.31 -18.90
C LYS A 122 16.69 7.40 -18.82
N SER A 123 16.64 8.24 -17.79
CA SER A 123 17.54 9.39 -17.62
C SER A 123 18.98 9.01 -17.26
N GLY A 124 19.26 7.73 -16.97
CA GLY A 124 20.59 7.26 -16.58
C GLY A 124 21.05 7.76 -15.21
N ALA A 125 20.16 8.37 -14.42
CA ALA A 125 20.46 8.91 -13.09
C ALA A 125 20.81 7.81 -12.07
N VAL A 126 20.42 6.56 -12.33
CA VAL A 126 20.84 5.39 -11.54
C VAL A 126 22.00 4.72 -12.28
N ALA A 127 23.23 5.02 -11.85
CA ALA A 127 24.41 4.35 -12.37
C ALA A 127 24.29 2.83 -12.13
N ASN A 128 24.47 2.06 -13.20
CA ASN A 128 24.46 0.59 -13.32
C ASN A 128 23.11 -0.02 -13.74
N GLY A 129 22.93 -0.09 -15.06
CA GLY A 129 21.71 -0.51 -15.74
C GLY A 129 21.35 -1.99 -15.63
N ARG A 130 20.07 -2.25 -15.89
CA ARG A 130 19.52 -3.57 -16.25
C ARG A 130 18.68 -3.42 -17.51
N VAL A 131 18.69 -4.46 -18.33
CA VAL A 131 18.06 -4.53 -19.65
C VAL A 131 16.56 -4.26 -19.54
N ILE A 132 16.07 -3.24 -20.25
CA ILE A 132 14.65 -3.02 -20.50
C ILE A 132 14.28 -3.89 -21.70
N VAL A 133 13.50 -4.95 -21.49
CA VAL A 133 12.84 -5.66 -22.59
C VAL A 133 11.49 -4.99 -22.79
N GLU A 134 11.37 -4.21 -23.85
CA GLU A 134 10.08 -3.66 -24.25
C GLU A 134 9.18 -4.84 -24.68
N PRO A 135 7.92 -4.90 -24.22
CA PRO A 135 6.98 -5.87 -24.74
C PRO A 135 6.82 -5.63 -26.24
N LEU A 136 6.91 -6.71 -27.04
CA LEU A 136 6.57 -6.64 -28.45
C LEU A 136 5.16 -6.07 -28.56
N GLN A 137 5.04 -4.86 -29.08
CA GLN A 137 3.74 -4.32 -29.45
C GLN A 137 3.15 -5.27 -30.48
N ASP A 138 1.94 -5.78 -30.23
CA ASP A 138 1.23 -6.66 -31.15
C ASP A 138 1.23 -6.02 -32.52
N SER A 139 2.02 -6.57 -33.44
CA SER A 139 2.10 -6.13 -34.81
C SER A 139 0.88 -6.61 -35.56
N THR A 140 -0.30 -6.06 -35.26
CA THR A 140 -1.39 -5.99 -36.24
C THR A 140 -1.23 -4.73 -37.08
N SER A 141 -0.03 -4.54 -37.62
CA SER A 141 0.19 -3.74 -38.82
C SER A 141 1.16 -4.49 -39.73
N ALA A 142 0.56 -5.37 -40.54
CA ALA A 142 1.04 -5.83 -41.84
C ALA A 142 2.52 -6.26 -41.96
N VAL A 143 2.78 -7.57 -41.84
CA VAL A 143 3.72 -8.25 -42.76
C VAL A 143 3.15 -9.64 -43.07
N ASP A 144 2.83 -9.83 -44.35
CA ASP A 144 2.52 -11.09 -45.00
C ASP A 144 3.75 -12.02 -44.93
N GLY A 145 3.59 -13.23 -44.37
CA GLY A 145 4.71 -14.16 -44.24
C GLY A 145 4.40 -15.34 -43.31
N SER A 146 3.89 -16.42 -43.90
CA SER A 146 3.73 -17.74 -43.29
C SER A 146 4.98 -18.24 -42.54
N VAL A 147 4.86 -18.56 -41.26
CA VAL A 147 5.73 -19.55 -40.60
C VAL A 147 4.95 -20.37 -39.58
N ASP A 148 5.25 -21.66 -39.62
CA ASP A 148 4.50 -22.80 -39.14
C ASP A 148 4.51 -22.94 -37.61
N ALA A 149 3.37 -23.32 -37.04
CA ALA A 149 3.19 -23.52 -35.61
C ALA A 149 3.77 -24.87 -35.20
N THR A 150 5.03 -24.92 -34.74
CA THR A 150 5.54 -25.92 -33.79
C THR A 150 6.98 -25.59 -33.41
N THR A 151 7.21 -24.96 -32.26
CA THR A 151 8.49 -25.11 -31.56
C THR A 151 8.24 -25.05 -30.06
N GLU A 152 8.48 -26.18 -29.40
CA GLU A 152 8.28 -26.40 -27.98
C GLU A 152 9.26 -25.57 -27.15
N VAL A 153 8.75 -24.87 -26.13
CA VAL A 153 9.57 -24.22 -25.11
C VAL A 153 10.04 -25.30 -24.13
N THR A 154 11.29 -25.74 -24.29
CA THR A 154 11.98 -26.54 -23.28
C THR A 154 12.75 -25.61 -22.34
N THR A 155 12.36 -25.57 -21.08
CA THR A 155 13.11 -24.86 -20.02
C THR A 155 14.21 -25.79 -19.50
N PRO A 156 15.49 -25.35 -19.42
CA PRO A 156 16.55 -26.15 -18.83
C PRO A 156 16.70 -25.76 -17.36
N PHE A 157 16.00 -26.45 -16.46
CA PHE A 157 16.45 -26.52 -15.06
C PHE A 157 16.05 -27.84 -14.43
N ASN A 158 16.90 -28.83 -14.68
CA ASN A 158 16.97 -30.08 -13.93
C ASN A 158 17.85 -29.80 -12.69
N ALA A 159 17.27 -29.85 -11.50
CA ALA A 159 18.00 -30.02 -10.25
C ALA A 159 17.35 -31.20 -9.53
N GLY A 160 18.02 -32.35 -9.57
CA GLY A 160 17.59 -33.59 -8.96
C GLY A 160 17.80 -33.64 -7.45
N ASP A 161 17.11 -34.63 -6.88
CA ASP A 161 17.31 -35.36 -5.62
C ASP A 161 17.66 -34.59 -4.33
#